data_AF-U2G5J8-F1
#
_entry.id   AF-U2G5J8-F1
#
_cell.length_a   1.000
_cell.length_b   1.000
_cell.length_c   1.000
_cell.angle_alpha   90.00
_cell.angle_beta   90.00
_cell.angle_gamma   90.00
#
_symmetry.space_group_name_H-M   'P 1'
#
loop_
_entity.id
_entity.type
_entity.pdbx_description
1 polymer ?
#
loop_
_entity_poly.entity_id
_entity_poly.type
_entity_poly.pdbx_seq_one_letter_code
_entity_poly.pdbx_strand_id
1 'polypeptide(L)'
;MFFLVRDDWYVFAYRGKRRPSARTPLYRTPFYNVWQEGRICVGNIDLPKQGTSAPLEQWEDAFFGTWFTHPNIPEAQLLRKGENCGKLWMALLAGKHASFPSALLARMGMRLEDAFGKLVGGEV
;
A
#
# COMPACT_ATOMS: atom_id res chain seq x y z
N MET A 1 0.76 -0.56 -5.51
CA MET A 1 0.97 -1.87 -6.16
C MET A 1 0.19 -2.87 -5.35
N PHE A 2 -0.84 -3.46 -5.96
CA PHE A 2 -1.71 -4.40 -5.29
C PHE A 2 -1.27 -5.84 -5.57
N PHE A 3 -1.40 -6.70 -4.57
CA PHE A 3 -1.22 -8.14 -4.68
C PHE A 3 -2.48 -8.81 -4.19
N LEU A 4 -3.01 -9.72 -5.00
CA LEU A 4 -4.12 -10.59 -4.65
C LEU A 4 -3.56 -12.00 -4.60
N VAL A 5 -3.55 -12.59 -3.41
CA VAL A 5 -3.02 -13.93 -3.21
C VAL A 5 -4.04 -14.72 -2.41
N ARG A 6 -4.70 -15.69 -3.07
CA ARG A 6 -5.86 -16.39 -2.51
C ARG A 6 -6.90 -15.36 -2.07
N ASP A 7 -7.36 -15.39 -0.83
CA ASP A 7 -8.35 -14.44 -0.31
C ASP A 7 -7.71 -13.20 0.36
N ASP A 8 -6.38 -13.08 0.32
CA ASP A 8 -5.66 -11.96 0.92
C ASP A 8 -5.27 -10.89 -0.10
N TRP A 9 -5.38 -9.65 0.35
CA TRP A 9 -5.14 -8.46 -0.45
C TRP A 9 -4.13 -7.54 0.22
N TYR A 10 -3.09 -7.18 -0.53
CA TYR A 10 -1.96 -6.39 -0.04
C TYR A 10 -1.73 -5.18 -0.94
N VAL A 11 -1.17 -4.13 -0.35
CA VAL A 11 -0.74 -2.94 -1.07
C VAL A 11 0.64 -2.47 -0.62
N PHE A 12 1.50 -2.21 -1.60
CA PHE A 12 2.83 -1.66 -1.39
C PHE A 12 3.05 -0.41 -2.25
N ALA A 13 3.85 0.51 -1.74
CA ALA A 13 4.35 1.65 -2.50
C ALA A 13 5.73 1.33 -3.07
N TYR A 14 6.06 1.95 -4.20
CA TYR A 14 7.43 2.00 -4.70
C TYR A 14 7.73 3.39 -5.25
N ARG A 15 9.02 3.73 -5.31
CA ARG A 15 9.46 5.01 -5.85
C ARG A 15 9.69 4.87 -7.35
N GLY A 16 8.87 5.53 -8.15
CA GLY A 16 9.07 5.60 -9.60
C GLY A 16 7.76 5.67 -10.39
N LYS A 17 7.91 5.80 -11.71
CA LYS A 17 6.80 5.83 -12.68
C LYS A 17 6.89 4.68 -13.70
N ARG A 18 8.01 3.96 -13.73
CA ARG A 18 8.26 2.86 -14.66
C ARG A 18 7.81 1.55 -14.03
N ARG A 19 7.47 0.56 -14.88
CA ARG A 19 7.16 -0.80 -14.42
C ARG A 19 8.25 -1.30 -13.46
N PRO A 20 7.90 -1.77 -12.26
CA PRO A 20 8.88 -2.26 -11.30
C PRO A 20 9.54 -3.55 -11.81
N SER A 21 10.76 -3.79 -11.33
CA SER A 21 11.52 -5.02 -11.56
C SER A 21 11.55 -5.87 -10.28
N ALA A 22 11.94 -7.13 -10.38
CA ALA A 22 12.13 -8.03 -9.23
C ALA A 22 12.92 -7.38 -8.07
N ARG A 23 13.94 -6.58 -8.40
CA ARG A 23 14.81 -5.90 -7.43
C ARG A 23 14.26 -4.58 -6.90
N THR A 24 13.07 -4.14 -7.32
CA THR A 24 12.49 -2.86 -6.92
C THR A 24 12.23 -2.86 -5.41
N PRO A 25 12.81 -1.90 -4.64
CA PRO A 25 12.54 -1.78 -3.22
C PRO A 25 11.08 -1.41 -2.95
N LEU A 26 10.49 -2.05 -1.95
CA LEU A 26 9.13 -1.77 -1.49
C LEU A 26 9.14 -0.84 -0.28
N TYR A 27 8.08 -0.04 -0.21
CA TYR A 27 7.83 0.96 0.80
C TYR A 27 6.42 0.82 1.34
N ARG A 28 6.22 1.24 2.59
CA ARG A 28 4.89 1.36 3.17
C ARG A 28 4.09 2.39 2.39
N THR A 29 2.81 2.11 2.23
CA THR A 29 1.88 3.07 1.64
C THR A 29 1.53 4.15 2.67
N PRO A 30 1.27 5.40 2.25
CA PRO A 30 0.83 6.46 3.14
C PRO A 30 -0.69 6.38 3.41
N PHE A 31 -1.31 5.21 3.20
CA PHE A 31 -2.75 5.03 3.40
C PHE A 31 -3.02 4.45 4.78
N TYR A 32 -4.17 4.78 5.33
CA TYR A 32 -4.70 4.16 6.54
C TYR A 32 -5.34 2.80 6.16
N ASN A 33 -5.82 2.02 7.13
CA ASN A 33 -6.36 0.68 6.87
C ASN A 33 -5.36 -0.35 6.30
N VAL A 34 -4.05 -0.15 6.48
CA VAL A 34 -3.00 -1.08 6.02
C VAL A 34 -2.15 -1.52 7.20
N TRP A 35 -2.02 -2.84 7.38
CA TRP A 35 -1.21 -3.47 8.42
C TRP A 35 0.29 -3.38 8.13
N GLN A 36 1.12 -3.73 9.12
CA GLN A 36 2.57 -3.60 9.07
C GLN A 36 3.20 -4.30 7.86
N GLU A 37 2.65 -5.44 7.47
CA GLU A 37 3.10 -6.30 6.37
C GLU A 37 2.54 -5.86 5.00
N GLY A 38 1.74 -4.79 4.95
CA GLY A 38 1.09 -4.31 3.73
C GLY A 38 -0.28 -4.95 3.45
N ARG A 39 -0.77 -5.83 4.32
CA ARG A 39 -2.13 -6.42 4.20
C ARG A 39 -3.18 -5.32 4.41
N ILE A 40 -4.18 -5.29 3.55
CA ILE A 40 -5.29 -4.35 3.66
C ILE A 40 -6.28 -4.87 4.71
N CYS A 41 -6.65 -4.02 5.65
CA CYS A 41 -7.74 -4.28 6.57
C CYS A 41 -9.07 -4.08 5.82
N VAL A 42 -9.72 -5.19 5.48
CA VAL A 42 -10.93 -5.15 4.65
C VAL A 42 -12.17 -4.66 5.40
N GLY A 43 -12.25 -4.85 6.72
CA GLY A 43 -13.41 -4.42 7.51
C GLY A 43 -14.74 -4.81 6.85
N ASN A 44 -15.56 -3.80 6.54
CA ASN A 44 -16.85 -3.92 5.83
C ASN A 44 -16.78 -3.39 4.38
N ILE A 45 -15.61 -3.42 3.73
CA ILE A 45 -15.47 -3.01 2.33
C ILE A 45 -16.25 -3.97 1.44
N ASP A 46 -17.01 -3.44 0.48
CA ASP A 46 -17.64 -4.22 -0.58
C ASP A 46 -16.57 -4.73 -1.55
N LEU A 47 -16.16 -5.99 -1.38
CA LEU A 47 -15.15 -6.62 -2.23
C LEU A 47 -15.78 -7.15 -3.54
N PRO A 48 -14.99 -7.25 -4.63
CA PRO A 48 -15.45 -7.86 -5.87
C PRO A 48 -15.96 -9.29 -5.65
N LYS A 49 -17.19 -9.58 -6.10
CA LYS A 49 -17.83 -10.90 -5.91
C LYS A 49 -17.11 -12.05 -6.59
N GLN A 50 -16.35 -11.75 -7.65
CA GLN A 50 -15.57 -12.72 -8.41
C GLN A 50 -14.22 -13.05 -7.73
N GLY A 51 -13.93 -12.46 -6.56
CA GLY A 51 -12.69 -12.69 -5.83
C GLY A 51 -11.47 -12.35 -6.68
N THR A 52 -10.46 -13.23 -6.65
CA THR A 52 -9.21 -13.07 -7.43
C THR A 52 -9.40 -13.09 -8.95
N SER A 53 -10.57 -13.55 -9.44
CA SER A 53 -10.89 -13.50 -10.87
C SER A 53 -11.45 -12.15 -11.32
N ALA A 54 -11.74 -11.23 -10.37
CA ALA A 54 -12.16 -9.88 -10.72
C ALA A 54 -11.02 -9.09 -11.39
N PRO A 55 -11.34 -8.16 -12.31
CA PRO A 55 -10.37 -7.20 -12.82
C PRO A 55 -9.68 -6.45 -11.69
N LEU A 56 -8.39 -6.13 -11.86
CA LEU A 56 -7.62 -5.44 -10.83
C LEU A 56 -8.24 -4.07 -10.50
N GLU A 57 -8.80 -3.41 -11.50
CA GLU A 57 -9.46 -2.10 -11.38
C GLU A 57 -10.58 -2.12 -10.34
N GLN A 58 -11.36 -3.21 -10.23
CA GLN A 58 -12.43 -3.32 -9.23
C GLN A 58 -11.86 -3.39 -7.80
N TRP A 59 -10.70 -4.02 -7.64
CA TRP A 59 -10.00 -4.02 -6.36
C TRP A 59 -9.43 -2.63 -6.06
N GLU A 60 -8.87 -1.94 -7.04
CA GLU A 60 -8.41 -0.56 -6.87
C GLU A 60 -9.56 0.37 -6.45
N ASP A 61 -10.72 0.27 -7.11
CA ASP A 61 -11.93 1.01 -6.76
C ASP A 61 -12.39 0.71 -5.33
N ALA A 62 -12.41 -0.57 -4.93
CA ALA A 62 -12.73 -0.96 -3.57
C ALA A 62 -11.75 -0.37 -2.55
N PHE A 63 -10.47 -0.21 -2.90
CA PHE A 63 -9.45 0.35 -2.00
C PHE A 63 -9.59 1.85 -1.84
N PHE A 64 -9.72 2.56 -2.95
CA PHE A 64 -9.78 4.02 -2.95
C PHE A 64 -11.16 4.53 -2.53
N GLY A 65 -12.20 3.70 -2.61
CA GLY A 65 -13.53 3.97 -2.06
C GLY A 65 -13.62 3.87 -0.54
N THR A 66 -12.56 3.46 0.17
CA THR A 66 -12.58 3.37 1.63
C THR A 66 -12.43 4.74 2.30
N TRP A 67 -12.96 4.84 3.52
CA TRP A 67 -12.90 6.07 4.31
C TRP A 67 -11.53 6.39 4.92
N PHE A 68 -10.58 5.45 4.92
CA PHE A 68 -9.25 5.62 5.51
C PHE A 68 -9.29 6.27 6.91
N THR A 69 -10.05 5.70 7.85
CA THR A 69 -10.40 6.40 9.11
C THR A 69 -9.30 6.37 10.17
N HIS A 70 -8.52 5.30 10.25
CA HIS A 70 -7.50 5.14 11.30
C HIS A 70 -6.28 4.35 10.81
N PRO A 71 -5.07 4.66 11.30
CA PRO A 71 -3.90 3.88 11.00
C PRO A 71 -3.94 2.55 11.80
N ASN A 72 -3.70 1.43 11.13
CA ASN A 72 -3.62 0.10 11.77
C ASN A 72 -2.24 -0.18 12.41
N ILE A 73 -1.30 0.73 12.21
CA ILE A 73 0.02 0.73 12.82
C ILE A 73 0.24 2.09 13.50
N PRO A 74 1.22 2.23 14.40
CA PRO A 74 1.55 3.54 14.96
C PRO A 74 1.81 4.56 13.85
N GLU A 75 1.13 5.71 13.89
CA GLU A 75 1.16 6.70 12.80
C GLU A 75 2.59 7.12 12.40
N ALA A 76 3.49 7.22 13.39
CA ALA A 76 4.89 7.55 13.21
C ALA A 76 5.69 6.53 12.37
N GLN A 77 5.12 5.35 12.06
CA GLN A 77 5.73 4.30 11.25
C GLN A 77 5.22 4.25 9.80
N LEU A 78 4.15 4.98 9.47
CA LEU A 78 3.60 5.03 8.11
C LEU A 78 4.57 5.68 7.12
N LEU A 79 5.23 6.74 7.58
CA LEU A 79 6.24 7.48 6.83
C LEU A 79 7.61 7.33 7.50
N ARG A 80 8.64 7.90 6.86
CA ARG A 80 9.98 7.98 7.43
C ARG A 80 9.94 8.66 8.80
N LYS A 81 10.87 8.28 9.68
CA LYS A 81 10.98 8.83 11.03
C LYS A 81 10.97 10.37 11.01
N GLY A 82 10.08 10.96 11.81
CA GLY A 82 9.91 12.42 11.93
C GLY A 82 8.83 13.00 11.01
N GLU A 83 8.34 12.24 10.04
CA GLU A 83 7.25 12.66 9.15
C GLU A 83 5.88 12.33 9.73
N ASN A 84 4.85 13.06 9.27
CA ASN A 84 3.47 12.85 9.69
C ASN A 84 2.55 12.66 8.48
N CYS A 85 1.73 11.61 8.52
CA CYS A 85 0.90 11.22 7.40
C CYS A 85 -0.23 12.23 7.15
N GLY A 86 -0.90 12.71 8.19
CA GLY A 86 -1.92 13.75 8.08
C GLY A 86 -1.38 15.04 7.43
N LYS A 87 -0.19 15.50 7.84
CA LYS A 87 0.47 16.67 7.23
C LYS A 87 0.79 16.45 5.75
N LEU A 88 1.24 15.25 5.38
CA LEU A 88 1.47 14.90 3.98
C LEU A 88 0.17 15.03 3.17
N TRP A 89 -0.93 14.42 3.63
CA TRP A 89 -2.21 14.48 2.93
C TRP A 89 -2.74 15.91 2.80
N MET A 90 -2.67 16.71 3.86
CA MET A 90 -3.06 18.12 3.81
C MET A 90 -2.20 18.93 2.82
N ALA A 91 -0.90 18.65 2.75
CA ALA A 91 -0.01 19.32 1.79
C ALA A 91 -0.30 18.92 0.33
N LEU A 92 -0.62 17.64 0.09
CA LEU A 92 -1.02 17.14 -1.23
C LEU A 92 -2.33 17.77 -1.69
N LEU A 93 -3.35 17.80 -0.82
CA LEU A 93 -4.64 18.43 -1.10
C LEU A 93 -4.52 19.93 -1.36
N ALA A 94 -3.63 20.61 -0.64
CA ALA A 94 -3.33 22.01 -0.84
C ALA A 94 -2.46 22.29 -2.09
N GLY A 95 -2.14 21.28 -2.90
CA GLY A 95 -1.34 21.44 -4.12
C GLY A 95 0.12 21.86 -3.87
N LYS A 96 0.65 21.67 -2.66
CA LYS A 96 2.01 22.12 -2.28
C LYS A 96 3.14 21.32 -2.95
N HIS A 97 2.79 20.24 -3.65
CA HIS A 97 3.75 19.37 -4.32
C HIS A 97 3.36 19.18 -5.79
N ALA A 98 4.28 19.49 -6.71
CA ALA A 98 4.11 19.21 -8.14
C ALA A 98 4.07 17.70 -8.47
N SER A 99 4.55 16.85 -7.55
CA SER A 99 4.48 15.39 -7.65
C SER A 99 4.52 14.77 -6.26
N PHE A 100 4.00 13.55 -6.11
CA PHE A 100 4.01 12.85 -4.83
C PHE A 100 5.43 12.78 -4.23
N PRO A 101 5.65 13.24 -2.97
CA PRO A 101 6.96 13.31 -2.35
C PRO A 101 7.43 11.93 -1.86
N SER A 102 7.78 11.06 -2.80
CA SER A 102 8.10 9.65 -2.56
C SER A 102 9.29 9.41 -1.60
N ALA A 103 10.13 10.42 -1.37
CA ALA A 103 11.22 10.41 -0.39
C ALA A 103 10.76 10.25 1.08
N LEU A 104 9.50 10.60 1.37
CA LEU A 104 8.88 10.48 2.70
C LEU A 104 8.44 9.05 3.02
N LEU A 105 8.31 8.18 2.02
CA LEU A 105 7.86 6.81 2.24
C LEU A 105 8.86 6.04 3.09
N ALA A 106 8.35 5.30 4.08
CA ALA A 106 9.13 4.38 4.91
C ALA A 106 9.50 3.11 4.12
N ARG A 107 10.78 2.76 4.11
CA ARG A 107 11.25 1.53 3.46
C ARG A 107 10.87 0.32 4.31
N MET A 108 10.40 -0.75 3.65
CA MET A 108 9.98 -1.99 4.35
C MET A 108 11.11 -3.02 4.51
N GLY A 109 12.31 -2.74 3.99
CA GLY A 109 13.44 -3.67 4.05
C GLY A 109 13.37 -4.82 3.06
N MET A 110 12.38 -4.83 2.14
CA MET A 110 12.18 -5.89 1.15
C MET A 110 12.10 -5.36 -0.28
N ARG A 111 12.36 -6.22 -1.25
CA ARG A 111 12.18 -6.02 -2.68
C ARG A 111 10.91 -6.71 -3.18
N LEU A 112 10.54 -6.42 -4.42
CA LEU A 112 9.39 -7.03 -5.09
C LEU A 112 9.47 -8.56 -5.10
N GLU A 113 10.64 -9.12 -5.42
CA GLU A 113 10.87 -10.58 -5.41
C GLU A 113 10.71 -11.21 -4.02
N ASP A 114 11.18 -10.53 -2.98
CA ASP A 114 11.04 -11.00 -1.59
C ASP A 114 9.56 -11.06 -1.19
N ALA A 115 8.78 -10.02 -1.53
CA ALA A 115 7.34 -9.99 -1.27
C ALA A 115 6.60 -11.05 -2.08
N PHE A 116 6.95 -11.23 -3.36
CA PHE A 116 6.35 -12.27 -4.20
C PHE A 116 6.64 -13.67 -3.63
N GLY A 117 7.90 -13.96 -3.27
CA GLY A 117 8.29 -15.22 -2.66
C GLY A 117 7.56 -15.49 -1.34
N LYS A 118 7.49 -14.49 -0.45
CA LYS A 118 6.80 -14.61 0.84
C LYS A 118 5.30 -14.82 0.69
N LEU A 119 4.65 -14.03 -0.16
CA LEU A 119 3.18 -14.04 -0.26
C LEU A 119 2.67 -15.21 -1.11
N VAL A 120 3.31 -15.48 -2.25
CA VAL A 120 2.86 -16.47 -3.22
C VAL A 120 3.52 -17.83 -3.01
N GLY A 121 4.79 -17.84 -2.63
CA GLY A 121 5.60 -19.06 -2.52
C GLY A 121 5.27 -19.93 -1.31
N GLY A 122 4.66 -19.35 -0.27
CA GLY A 122 4.47 -20.02 1.02
C GLY A 122 5.80 -20.20 1.76
N GLU A 123 5.83 -19.87 3.04
CA GLU A 123 6.79 -20.52 3.94
C GLU A 123 6.42 -22.02 3.97
N VAL A 124 7.43 -22.87 3.76
CA VAL A 124 7.46 -24.27 4.18
C VAL A 124 7.64 -24.30 5.69
#